data_AF-A0A5T1I941-F1
#
_entry.id   AF-A0A5T1I941-F1
#
_cell.length_a   1.000
_cell.length_b   1.000
_cell.length_c   1.000
_cell.angle_alpha   90.00
_cell.angle_beta   90.00
_cell.angle_gamma   90.00
#
_symmetry.space_group_name_H-M   'P 1'
#
loop_
_entity.id
_entity.type
_entity.pdbx_description
1 polymer ?
#
loop_
_entity_poly.entity_id
_entity_poly.type
_entity_poly.pdbx_seq_one_letter_code
_entity_poly.pdbx_strand_id
1 'polypeptide(L)'
;MVYEIQKNFLLSDCALLENLKKDNIPFRNSKFETFYTQITSNHSVKFQSFCNEFYKITKFNNSILEQNQEEKISKKKFEKARKKIIGKSIKKERFEFKFCSLKSYIDIYEEPKICILKIFFPTLDSSNEFKIPKDFKIQKELHHDLNSKHIVLYGFEYQNFDIEKCFKIIEKNQNFSLDFPNYINAYDGFRIFLFYLFKKLKFYWTLSLERKDKQSLCEFLFYSRSLYIVLSSMNTILDKNLSNILALKFKDITKKTQDILASENSNQDLLLFLSDEKIQDLFNDFDFFIKENSFYEGDCKDRFFKQLVALELRKKIILFRKNILKNFDLELFENSFFELAIFLEYFYRFLEIKNLNKLYEKYCKDRDKNIFSKIINNKNKFCKLLKKSSKNLKIYKG
;
A
#
# COMPACT_ATOMS: atom_id res chain seq x y z
N MET A 1 13.14 3.58 -32.97
CA MET A 1 13.60 3.64 -31.57
C MET A 1 14.70 2.63 -31.41
N VAL A 2 15.88 3.04 -30.94
CA VAL A 2 16.93 2.09 -30.56
C VAL A 2 16.71 1.79 -29.08
N TYR A 3 16.27 0.57 -28.76
CA TYR A 3 16.21 0.12 -27.38
C TYR A 3 17.64 -0.25 -26.96
N GLU A 4 18.19 0.41 -25.94
CA GLU A 4 19.45 -0.01 -25.33
C GLU A 4 19.24 -1.36 -24.63
N ILE A 5 20.04 -2.36 -24.98
CA ILE A 5 20.00 -3.69 -24.36
C ILE A 5 20.80 -3.62 -23.06
N GLN A 6 20.18 -3.95 -21.92
CA GLN A 6 20.84 -3.88 -20.63
C GLN A 6 20.50 -5.06 -19.71
N LYS A 7 21.44 -5.43 -18.84
CA LYS A 7 21.19 -6.28 -17.67
C LYS A 7 21.40 -5.48 -16.40
N ASN A 8 20.50 -5.66 -15.43
CA ASN A 8 20.51 -4.95 -14.15
C ASN A 8 20.74 -5.97 -13.02
N PHE A 9 21.69 -5.71 -12.13
CA PHE A 9 22.04 -6.60 -11.02
C PHE A 9 21.97 -5.84 -9.69
N LEU A 10 21.27 -6.41 -8.71
CA LEU A 10 21.28 -5.92 -7.34
C LEU A 10 22.56 -6.39 -6.63
N LEU A 11 23.35 -5.44 -6.14
CA LEU A 11 24.57 -5.70 -5.37
C LEU A 11 24.25 -5.79 -3.88
N SER A 12 25.00 -6.60 -3.14
CA SER A 12 24.84 -6.72 -1.67
C SER A 12 25.17 -5.43 -0.92
N ASP A 13 26.15 -4.69 -1.43
CA ASP A 13 26.73 -3.51 -0.84
C ASP A 13 27.48 -2.70 -1.90
N CYS A 14 28.24 -1.68 -1.46
CA CYS A 14 29.05 -0.85 -2.32
C CYS A 14 30.49 -1.35 -2.51
N ALA A 15 30.85 -2.56 -2.02
CA ALA A 15 32.22 -3.06 -2.06
C ALA A 15 32.77 -3.20 -3.48
N LEU A 16 31.92 -3.53 -4.46
CA LEU A 16 32.34 -3.55 -5.87
C LEU A 16 32.88 -2.18 -6.31
N LEU A 17 32.16 -1.09 -5.99
CA LEU A 17 32.61 0.26 -6.33
C LEU A 17 33.92 0.61 -5.62
N GLU A 18 34.07 0.22 -4.35
CA GLU A 18 35.30 0.46 -3.59
C GLU A 18 36.50 -0.29 -4.17
N ASN A 19 36.31 -1.54 -4.57
CA ASN A 19 37.35 -2.36 -5.20
C ASN A 19 37.78 -1.76 -6.54
N LEU A 20 36.82 -1.42 -7.41
CA LEU A 20 37.12 -0.81 -8.71
C LEU A 20 37.83 0.56 -8.57
N LYS A 21 37.53 1.32 -7.51
CA LYS A 21 38.26 2.55 -7.17
C LYS A 21 39.70 2.28 -6.74
N LYS A 22 39.94 1.23 -5.93
CA LYS A 22 41.30 0.81 -5.53
C LYS A 22 42.12 0.35 -6.74
N ASP A 23 41.46 -0.25 -7.72
CA ASP A 23 42.06 -0.68 -8.98
C ASP A 23 42.27 0.48 -9.98
N ASN A 24 42.06 1.73 -9.55
CA ASN A 24 42.22 2.95 -10.36
C ASN A 24 41.38 2.97 -11.64
N ILE A 25 40.21 2.32 -11.65
CA ILE A 25 39.30 2.40 -12.79
C ILE A 25 38.72 3.82 -12.89
N PRO A 26 38.75 4.46 -14.07
CA PRO A 26 38.22 5.79 -14.24
C PRO A 26 36.69 5.79 -14.16
N PHE A 27 36.16 6.69 -13.31
CA PHE A 27 34.71 6.89 -13.15
C PHE A 27 34.31 8.32 -13.52
N ARG A 28 33.16 8.44 -14.20
CA ARG A 28 32.41 9.69 -14.25
C ARG A 28 31.28 9.64 -13.23
N ASN A 29 31.30 10.55 -12.27
CA ASN A 29 30.28 10.64 -11.23
C ASN A 29 29.20 11.67 -11.59
N SER A 30 27.93 11.35 -11.34
CA SER A 30 26.81 12.26 -11.51
C SER A 30 25.72 12.00 -10.46
N LYS A 31 25.25 13.07 -9.81
CA LYS A 31 24.14 13.02 -8.86
C LYS A 31 22.83 13.31 -9.56
N PHE A 32 21.82 12.53 -9.26
CA PHE A 32 20.48 12.63 -9.82
C PHE A 32 19.45 12.84 -8.72
N GLU A 33 18.51 13.75 -8.95
CA GLU A 33 17.24 13.80 -8.22
C GLU A 33 16.10 13.70 -9.23
N THR A 34 15.15 12.80 -9.00
CA THR A 34 13.95 12.64 -9.81
C THR A 34 12.72 12.65 -8.94
N PHE A 35 11.68 13.39 -9.34
CA PHE A 35 10.39 13.35 -8.66
C PHE A 35 9.22 13.52 -9.63
N TYR A 36 8.04 13.05 -9.23
CA TYR A 36 6.82 13.15 -10.02
C TYR A 36 5.89 14.22 -9.47
N THR A 37 5.24 14.97 -10.35
CA THR A 37 4.14 15.89 -9.98
C THR A 37 2.80 15.44 -10.51
N GLN A 38 2.79 14.51 -11.47
CA GLN A 38 1.58 13.95 -12.05
C GLN A 38 1.81 12.50 -12.47
N ILE A 39 0.90 11.63 -12.05
CA ILE A 39 0.86 10.23 -12.43
C ILE A 39 -0.59 9.88 -12.77
N THR A 40 -0.81 9.41 -13.99
CA THR A 40 -2.10 8.89 -14.47
C THR A 40 -1.88 7.57 -15.21
N SER A 41 -2.96 6.92 -15.65
CA SER A 41 -2.89 5.76 -16.53
C SER A 41 -2.23 6.10 -17.86
N ASN A 42 -2.51 7.30 -18.40
CA ASN A 42 -2.18 7.66 -19.79
C ASN A 42 -0.89 8.47 -19.92
N HIS A 43 -0.43 9.13 -18.85
CA HIS A 43 0.84 9.84 -18.86
C HIS A 43 1.35 10.13 -17.44
N SER A 44 2.63 10.48 -17.36
CA SER A 44 3.29 10.96 -16.15
C SER A 44 4.16 12.18 -16.45
N VAL A 45 4.27 13.08 -15.47
CA VAL A 45 5.18 14.23 -15.52
C VAL A 45 6.18 14.07 -14.39
N LYS A 46 7.45 13.90 -14.76
CA LYS A 46 8.58 13.87 -13.83
C LYS A 46 9.49 15.06 -14.06
N PHE A 47 10.19 15.45 -13.00
CA PHE A 47 11.24 16.44 -13.01
C PHE A 47 12.53 15.73 -12.61
N GLN A 48 13.61 16.03 -13.32
CA GLN A 48 14.91 15.41 -13.10
C GLN A 48 15.99 16.49 -13.05
N SER A 49 16.91 16.37 -12.10
CA SER A 49 18.15 17.14 -12.10
C SER A 49 19.34 16.22 -12.22
N PHE A 50 20.36 16.68 -12.95
CA PHE A 50 21.69 16.07 -12.99
C PHE A 50 22.71 17.14 -13.36
N CYS A 51 23.89 17.13 -12.73
CA CYS A 51 24.98 18.08 -13.03
C CYS A 51 24.57 19.57 -13.07
N ASN A 52 23.70 20.01 -12.15
CA ASN A 52 23.09 21.36 -12.11
C ASN A 52 22.19 21.74 -13.30
N GLU A 53 21.85 20.79 -14.16
CA GLU A 53 20.83 20.93 -15.19
C GLU A 53 19.50 20.39 -14.68
N PHE A 54 18.39 20.98 -15.13
CA PHE A 54 17.04 20.65 -14.67
C PHE A 54 16.13 20.41 -15.86
N TYR A 55 15.36 19.35 -15.80
CA TYR A 55 14.50 18.90 -16.87
C TYR A 55 13.10 18.61 -16.37
N LYS A 56 12.12 18.89 -17.22
CA LYS A 56 10.75 18.41 -17.10
C LYS A 56 10.54 17.39 -18.22
N ILE A 57 10.17 16.18 -17.83
CA ILE A 57 9.98 15.06 -18.74
C ILE A 57 8.52 14.63 -18.65
N THR A 58 7.81 14.69 -19.77
CA THR A 58 6.44 14.21 -19.90
C THR A 58 6.45 12.91 -20.67
N LYS A 59 6.14 11.80 -19.99
CA LYS A 59 6.03 10.47 -20.61
C LYS A 59 4.56 10.17 -20.86
N PHE A 60 4.18 9.95 -22.10
CA PHE A 60 2.87 9.45 -22.48
C PHE A 60 2.91 7.92 -22.55
N ASN A 61 2.00 7.27 -21.84
CA ASN A 61 1.78 5.82 -21.89
C ASN A 61 0.84 5.52 -23.07
N ASN A 62 1.32 5.72 -24.29
CA ASN A 62 0.58 5.35 -25.50
C ASN A 62 1.30 4.17 -26.15
N SER A 63 0.57 3.08 -26.43
CA SER A 63 1.15 1.82 -26.93
C SER A 63 1.79 1.95 -28.32
N ILE A 64 1.49 3.02 -29.04
CA ILE A 64 1.87 3.19 -30.46
C ILE A 64 3.07 4.14 -30.61
N LEU A 65 3.28 5.09 -29.70
CA LEU A 65 4.35 6.10 -29.78
C LEU A 65 4.80 6.54 -28.38
N GLU A 66 5.89 5.95 -27.84
CA GLU A 66 6.57 6.45 -26.63
C GLU A 66 7.34 7.75 -26.94
N GLN A 67 6.67 8.87 -27.20
CA GLN A 67 7.36 10.15 -27.30
C GLN A 67 7.47 10.79 -25.91
N ASN A 68 8.61 10.58 -25.26
CA ASN A 68 8.98 11.38 -24.09
C ASN A 68 9.25 12.82 -24.57
N GLN A 69 8.50 13.79 -24.04
CA GLN A 69 8.80 15.20 -24.25
C GLN A 69 9.73 15.67 -23.12
N GLU A 70 10.95 16.03 -23.48
CA GLU A 70 11.97 16.54 -22.56
C GLU A 70 12.17 18.05 -22.76
N GLU A 71 11.98 18.81 -21.69
CA GLU A 71 12.08 20.28 -21.68
C GLU A 71 13.13 20.68 -20.63
N LYS A 72 14.22 21.33 -21.04
CA LYS A 72 15.18 21.94 -20.10
C LYS A 72 14.53 23.15 -19.43
N ILE A 73 14.62 23.24 -18.10
CA ILE A 73 13.97 24.27 -17.28
C ILE A 73 14.96 24.93 -16.34
N SER A 74 14.56 26.06 -15.74
CA SER A 74 15.35 26.73 -14.72
C SER A 74 15.20 26.08 -13.33
N LYS A 75 16.22 26.23 -12.48
CA LYS A 75 16.18 25.83 -11.06
C LYS A 75 14.95 26.37 -10.32
N LYS A 76 14.55 27.62 -10.59
CA LYS A 76 13.35 28.24 -9.98
C LYS A 76 12.06 27.50 -10.35
N LYS A 77 11.92 27.05 -11.60
CA LYS A 77 10.78 26.23 -12.04
C LYS A 77 10.81 24.85 -11.36
N PHE A 78 11.98 24.23 -11.26
CA PHE A 78 12.18 22.94 -10.60
C PHE A 78 11.76 22.99 -9.12
N GLU A 79 12.26 23.96 -8.35
CA GLU A 79 11.91 24.12 -6.92
C GLU A 79 10.42 24.45 -6.71
N LYS A 80 9.81 25.22 -7.62
CA LYS A 80 8.36 25.48 -7.59
C LYS A 80 7.55 24.20 -7.82
N ALA A 81 8.01 23.34 -8.74
CA ALA A 81 7.38 22.05 -9.02
C ALA A 81 7.55 21.06 -7.86
N ARG A 82 8.71 21.08 -7.19
CA ARG A 82 9.03 20.23 -6.04
C ARG A 82 8.02 20.36 -4.89
N LYS A 83 7.42 21.54 -4.70
CA LYS A 83 6.33 21.77 -3.72
C LYS A 83 5.05 20.97 -4.01
N LYS A 84 4.90 20.43 -5.22
CA LYS A 84 3.76 19.61 -5.67
C LYS A 84 4.14 18.14 -5.89
N ILE A 85 5.25 17.70 -5.29
CA ILE A 85 5.73 16.32 -5.39
C ILE A 85 4.66 15.31 -4.97
N ILE A 86 4.61 14.19 -5.68
CA ILE A 86 3.88 12.98 -5.33
C ILE A 86 4.87 12.00 -4.72
N GLY A 87 4.59 11.55 -3.50
CA GLY A 87 5.50 10.66 -2.76
C GLY A 87 6.82 11.37 -2.42
N LYS A 88 7.92 10.63 -2.53
CA LYS A 88 9.28 11.11 -2.25
C LYS A 88 10.08 11.32 -3.55
N SER A 89 11.12 12.13 -3.48
CA SER A 89 12.11 12.24 -4.54
C SER A 89 13.03 11.02 -4.52
N ILE A 90 13.30 10.44 -5.68
CA ILE A 90 14.34 9.44 -5.85
C ILE A 90 15.65 10.17 -6.07
N LYS A 91 16.60 9.95 -5.17
CA LYS A 91 17.95 10.48 -5.31
C LYS A 91 18.92 9.33 -5.48
N LYS A 92 19.87 9.50 -6.39
CA LYS A 92 20.92 8.52 -6.61
C LYS A 92 22.22 9.18 -7.06
N GLU A 93 23.32 8.50 -6.79
CA GLU A 93 24.62 8.79 -7.36
C GLU A 93 24.95 7.72 -8.40
N ARG A 94 25.42 8.14 -9.57
CA ARG A 94 25.77 7.26 -10.68
C ARG A 94 27.26 7.34 -10.94
N PHE A 95 27.89 6.17 -10.94
CA PHE A 95 29.29 5.97 -11.32
C PHE A 95 29.33 5.28 -12.67
N GLU A 96 29.68 6.04 -13.72
CA GLU A 96 29.84 5.53 -15.08
C GLU A 96 31.28 5.09 -15.33
N PHE A 97 31.45 3.88 -15.85
CA PHE A 97 32.73 3.25 -16.16
C PHE A 97 32.61 2.26 -17.32
N LYS A 98 33.73 1.72 -17.77
CA LYS A 98 33.77 0.64 -18.75
C LYS A 98 34.13 -0.68 -18.07
N PHE A 99 33.29 -1.69 -18.23
CA PHE A 99 33.56 -3.06 -17.78
C PHE A 99 33.71 -3.95 -19.01
N CYS A 100 34.89 -4.54 -19.23
CA CYS A 100 35.18 -5.31 -20.45
C CYS A 100 34.80 -4.55 -21.73
N SER A 101 35.15 -3.25 -21.79
CA SER A 101 34.77 -2.31 -22.87
C SER A 101 33.27 -1.99 -23.00
N LEU A 102 32.40 -2.61 -22.21
CA LEU A 102 30.98 -2.32 -22.15
C LEU A 102 30.70 -1.11 -21.26
N LYS A 103 29.82 -0.23 -21.74
CA LYS A 103 29.28 0.89 -20.95
C LYS A 103 28.56 0.31 -19.73
N SER A 104 28.96 0.75 -18.53
CA SER A 104 28.45 0.20 -17.27
C SER A 104 28.23 1.29 -16.24
N TYR A 105 27.20 1.12 -15.40
CA TYR A 105 26.84 2.05 -14.33
C TYR A 105 26.75 1.32 -12.99
N ILE A 106 27.27 1.95 -11.94
CA ILE A 106 26.86 1.64 -10.56
C ILE A 106 25.96 2.79 -10.09
N ASP A 107 24.67 2.51 -9.89
CA ASP A 107 23.69 3.44 -9.34
C ASP A 107 23.50 3.15 -7.84
N ILE A 108 23.85 4.10 -6.98
CA ILE A 108 23.63 4.06 -5.53
C ILE A 108 22.43 4.95 -5.19
N TYR A 109 21.34 4.34 -4.72
CA TYR A 109 20.11 5.04 -4.36
C TYR A 109 20.14 5.44 -2.88
N GLU A 110 19.73 6.68 -2.57
CA GLU A 110 19.59 7.13 -1.17
C GLU A 110 18.42 6.42 -0.48
N GLU A 111 17.27 6.33 -1.18
CA GLU A 111 16.06 5.68 -0.70
C GLU A 111 15.31 5.04 -1.89
N PRO A 112 15.04 3.72 -1.85
CA PRO A 112 15.56 2.76 -0.89
C PRO A 112 17.10 2.64 -1.00
N LYS A 113 17.78 2.28 0.09
CA LYS A 113 19.25 2.14 0.13
C LYS A 113 19.73 0.91 -0.64
N ILE A 114 19.76 1.01 -1.97
CA ILE A 114 20.12 -0.08 -2.88
C ILE A 114 21.25 0.33 -3.82
N CYS A 115 22.06 -0.65 -4.20
CA CYS A 115 23.18 -0.49 -5.12
C CYS A 115 22.93 -1.38 -6.35
N ILE A 116 22.90 -0.80 -7.53
CA ILE A 116 22.54 -1.51 -8.77
C ILE A 116 23.66 -1.35 -9.80
N LEU A 117 24.17 -2.49 -10.27
CA LEU A 117 25.04 -2.56 -11.43
C LEU A 117 24.19 -2.68 -12.70
N LYS A 118 24.45 -1.81 -13.68
CA LYS A 118 23.85 -1.87 -15.02
C LYS A 118 24.94 -2.07 -16.05
N ILE A 119 24.75 -3.03 -16.95
CA ILE A 119 25.68 -3.32 -18.04
C ILE A 119 24.90 -3.22 -19.34
N PHE A 120 25.43 -2.44 -20.28
CA PHE A 120 24.82 -2.18 -21.58
C PHE A 120 25.51 -2.98 -22.67
N PHE A 121 24.72 -3.64 -23.51
CA PHE A 121 25.18 -4.55 -24.54
C PHE A 121 24.87 -4.00 -25.93
N PRO A 122 25.76 -4.21 -26.91
CA PRO A 122 25.51 -3.82 -28.29
C PRO A 122 24.48 -4.72 -28.99
N THR A 123 24.37 -5.99 -28.58
CA THR A 123 23.50 -7.00 -29.21
C THR A 123 22.82 -7.89 -28.17
N LEU A 124 21.72 -8.54 -28.54
CA LEU A 124 21.02 -9.49 -27.64
C LEU A 124 21.88 -10.72 -27.38
N ASP A 125 22.60 -11.20 -28.39
CA ASP A 125 23.47 -12.38 -28.27
C ASP A 125 24.58 -12.14 -27.22
N SER A 126 25.24 -10.98 -27.29
CA SER A 126 26.26 -10.62 -26.28
C SER A 126 25.70 -10.51 -24.86
N SER A 127 24.45 -10.05 -24.71
CA SER A 127 23.76 -10.05 -23.42
C SER A 127 23.47 -11.47 -22.94
N ASN A 128 23.02 -12.37 -23.81
CA ASN A 128 22.67 -13.75 -23.47
C ASN A 128 23.91 -14.58 -23.06
N GLU A 129 25.03 -14.38 -23.74
CA GLU A 129 26.30 -15.06 -23.45
C GLU A 129 27.01 -14.51 -22.21
N PHE A 130 26.67 -13.28 -21.79
CA PHE A 130 27.33 -12.62 -20.67
C PHE A 130 27.08 -13.34 -19.34
N LYS A 131 28.17 -13.74 -18.69
CA LYS A 131 28.19 -14.28 -17.34
C LYS A 131 28.81 -13.28 -16.38
N ILE A 132 28.07 -12.93 -15.34
CA ILE A 132 28.56 -12.01 -14.32
C ILE A 132 29.66 -12.68 -13.47
N PRO A 133 30.77 -11.99 -13.14
CA PRO A 133 31.80 -12.54 -12.26
C PRO A 133 31.25 -12.84 -10.86
N LYS A 134 31.67 -13.96 -10.27
CA LYS A 134 31.22 -14.38 -8.93
C LYS A 134 31.64 -13.39 -7.83
N ASP A 135 32.77 -12.72 -8.02
CA ASP A 135 33.34 -11.78 -7.05
C ASP A 135 32.50 -10.51 -6.88
N PHE A 136 31.54 -10.26 -7.77
CA PHE A 136 30.69 -9.07 -7.73
C PHE A 136 29.60 -9.14 -6.66
N LYS A 137 29.46 -10.28 -5.95
CA LYS A 137 28.49 -10.48 -4.86
C LYS A 137 27.07 -10.04 -5.23
N ILE A 138 26.60 -10.50 -6.39
CA ILE A 138 25.24 -10.24 -6.86
C ILE A 138 24.24 -10.93 -5.93
N GLN A 139 23.26 -10.17 -5.43
CA GLN A 139 22.12 -10.73 -4.70
C GLN A 139 21.06 -11.30 -5.65
N LYS A 140 20.72 -10.55 -6.70
CA LYS A 140 19.64 -10.89 -7.64
C LYS A 140 19.86 -10.21 -8.99
N GLU A 141 19.60 -10.91 -10.08
CA GLU A 141 19.43 -10.30 -11.41
C GLU A 141 18.01 -9.75 -11.54
N LEU A 142 17.88 -8.51 -12.01
CA LEU A 142 16.59 -7.83 -12.17
C LEU A 142 16.17 -7.93 -13.64
N HIS A 143 15.18 -8.78 -13.91
CA HIS A 143 14.64 -9.02 -15.26
C HIS A 143 13.77 -7.88 -15.82
N HIS A 144 13.57 -6.81 -15.06
CA HIS A 144 12.79 -5.66 -15.48
C HIS A 144 13.56 -4.36 -15.25
N ASP A 145 13.31 -3.39 -16.13
CA ASP A 145 13.81 -2.04 -15.95
C ASP A 145 13.29 -1.44 -14.64
N LEU A 146 14.23 -0.98 -13.81
CA LEU A 146 13.96 -0.21 -12.60
C LEU A 146 13.19 1.06 -12.93
N ASN A 147 11.87 0.96 -12.89
CA ASN A 147 10.98 2.05 -13.20
C ASN A 147 10.87 2.97 -11.99
N SER A 148 11.40 4.19 -12.12
CA SER A 148 11.33 5.21 -11.07
C SER A 148 9.89 5.50 -10.60
N LYS A 149 8.88 5.35 -11.47
CA LYS A 149 7.46 5.48 -11.07
C LYS A 149 7.07 4.38 -10.09
N HIS A 150 7.48 3.13 -10.34
CA HIS A 150 7.19 2.01 -9.45
C HIS A 150 7.86 2.20 -8.09
N ILE A 151 9.14 2.61 -8.08
CA ILE A 151 9.88 2.87 -6.84
C ILE A 151 9.18 3.96 -6.00
N VAL A 152 8.74 5.07 -6.62
CA VAL A 152 8.03 6.14 -5.89
C VAL A 152 6.71 5.66 -5.28
N LEU A 153 5.95 4.82 -5.99
CA LEU A 153 4.61 4.42 -5.57
C LEU A 153 4.61 3.23 -4.61
N TYR A 154 5.44 2.23 -4.90
CA TYR A 154 5.41 0.90 -4.31
C TYR A 154 6.73 0.50 -3.65
N GLY A 155 7.76 1.36 -3.67
CA GLY A 155 9.07 1.01 -3.14
C GLY A 155 9.81 -0.02 -3.99
N PHE A 156 10.73 -0.75 -3.37
CA PHE A 156 11.56 -1.75 -4.03
C PHE A 156 11.68 -3.00 -3.17
N GLU A 157 11.66 -4.16 -3.81
CA GLU A 157 11.88 -5.45 -3.17
C GLU A 157 13.39 -5.64 -2.92
N TYR A 158 13.83 -5.60 -1.67
CA TYR A 158 15.23 -5.94 -1.36
C TYR A 158 15.38 -6.96 -0.22
N GLN A 159 14.28 -7.36 0.42
CA GLN A 159 14.28 -8.38 1.47
C GLN A 159 13.14 -9.37 1.25
N ASN A 160 13.44 -10.65 1.48
CA ASN A 160 12.41 -11.69 1.54
C ASN A 160 11.50 -11.38 2.72
N PHE A 161 10.22 -11.16 2.45
CA PHE A 161 9.22 -10.86 3.46
C PHE A 161 8.78 -12.16 4.15
N ASP A 162 9.05 -12.27 5.46
CA ASP A 162 8.72 -13.46 6.25
C ASP A 162 7.38 -13.28 6.95
N ILE A 163 6.34 -13.86 6.36
CA ILE A 163 4.97 -13.77 6.89
C ILE A 163 4.80 -14.51 8.22
N GLU A 164 5.52 -15.62 8.44
CA GLU A 164 5.44 -16.40 9.67
C GLU A 164 5.95 -15.60 10.86
N LYS A 165 7.02 -14.83 10.64
CA LYS A 165 7.52 -13.88 11.65
C LYS A 165 6.48 -12.81 11.97
N CYS A 166 5.76 -12.29 10.97
CA CYS A 166 4.66 -11.34 11.19
C CYS A 166 3.53 -11.95 12.03
N PHE A 167 3.10 -13.17 11.71
CA PHE A 167 2.07 -13.87 12.48
C PHE A 167 2.49 -14.09 13.93
N LYS A 168 3.73 -14.54 14.18
CA LYS A 168 4.26 -14.70 15.54
C LYS A 168 4.28 -13.39 16.34
N ILE A 169 4.56 -12.26 15.70
CA ILE A 169 4.52 -10.95 16.36
C ILE A 169 3.08 -10.59 16.75
N ILE A 170 2.13 -10.77 15.83
CA ILE A 170 0.71 -10.48 16.04
C ILE A 170 0.11 -11.39 17.12
N GLU A 171 0.50 -12.67 17.18
CA GLU A 171 0.03 -13.59 18.21
C GLU A 171 0.50 -13.20 19.61
N LYS A 172 1.75 -12.72 19.74
CA LYS A 172 2.34 -12.35 21.03
C LYS A 172 1.81 -11.05 21.59
N ASN A 173 1.51 -10.07 20.74
CA ASN A 173 1.09 -8.74 21.17
C ASN A 173 0.21 -8.11 20.10
N GLN A 174 -0.96 -7.58 20.47
CA GLN A 174 -1.82 -6.83 19.55
C GLN A 174 -1.84 -5.33 19.85
N ASN A 175 -1.11 -4.84 20.84
CA ASN A 175 -1.11 -3.43 21.26
C ASN A 175 -0.14 -2.59 20.43
N PHE A 176 -0.31 -2.60 19.11
CA PHE A 176 0.43 -1.76 18.18
C PHE A 176 -0.46 -1.33 17.01
N SER A 177 -0.06 -0.28 16.31
CA SER A 177 -0.69 0.12 15.05
C SER A 177 -0.10 -0.72 13.92
N LEU A 178 -0.94 -1.50 13.23
CA LEU A 178 -0.51 -2.24 12.06
C LEU A 178 -0.07 -1.27 10.95
N ASP A 179 1.11 -1.51 10.39
CA ASP A 179 1.64 -0.79 9.23
C ASP A 179 2.25 -1.80 8.25
N PHE A 180 2.40 -1.39 6.98
CA PHE A 180 2.79 -2.28 5.90
C PHE A 180 3.99 -1.73 5.14
N PRO A 181 4.94 -2.60 4.73
CA PRO A 181 5.97 -2.19 3.80
C PRO A 181 5.35 -1.79 2.46
N ASN A 182 5.93 -0.79 1.80
CA ASN A 182 5.43 -0.29 0.51
C ASN A 182 5.42 -1.38 -0.56
N TYR A 183 6.44 -2.22 -0.56
CA TYR A 183 6.61 -3.33 -1.51
C TYR A 183 6.11 -4.61 -0.86
N ILE A 184 4.81 -4.84 -0.94
CA ILE A 184 4.16 -6.08 -0.53
C ILE A 184 3.07 -6.42 -1.54
N ASN A 185 3.00 -7.70 -1.93
CA ASN A 185 1.92 -8.19 -2.78
C ASN A 185 0.60 -8.21 -1.99
N ALA A 186 -0.51 -8.27 -2.70
CA ALA A 186 -1.82 -8.25 -2.08
C ALA A 186 -2.10 -9.52 -1.26
N TYR A 187 -1.60 -10.66 -1.74
CA TYR A 187 -1.69 -11.95 -1.05
C TYR A 187 -1.22 -11.86 0.41
N ASP A 188 0.05 -11.52 0.64
CA ASP A 188 0.65 -11.41 1.97
C ASP A 188 0.07 -10.24 2.77
N GLY A 189 -0.21 -9.11 2.11
CA GLY A 189 -0.81 -7.94 2.75
C GLY A 189 -2.18 -8.23 3.35
N PHE A 190 -3.05 -8.93 2.63
CA PHE A 190 -4.38 -9.31 3.12
C PHE A 190 -4.34 -10.43 4.15
N ARG A 191 -3.41 -11.38 4.04
CA ARG A 191 -3.17 -12.40 5.08
C ARG A 191 -2.84 -11.75 6.42
N ILE A 192 -1.86 -10.85 6.44
CA ILE A 192 -1.49 -10.11 7.65
C ILE A 192 -2.66 -9.29 8.18
N PHE A 193 -3.37 -8.58 7.29
CA PHE A 193 -4.45 -7.71 7.70
C PHE A 193 -5.61 -8.47 8.34
N LEU A 194 -6.09 -9.54 7.70
CA LEU A 194 -7.16 -10.38 8.23
C LEU A 194 -6.75 -11.07 9.52
N PHE A 195 -5.51 -11.59 9.58
CA PHE A 195 -4.98 -12.22 10.78
C PHE A 195 -4.94 -11.26 11.97
N TYR A 196 -4.46 -10.03 11.75
CA TYR A 196 -4.44 -8.99 12.78
C TYR A 196 -5.86 -8.64 13.28
N LEU A 197 -6.80 -8.39 12.37
CA LEU A 197 -8.19 -8.09 12.72
C LEU A 197 -8.81 -9.24 13.54
N PHE A 198 -8.53 -10.47 13.14
CA PHE A 198 -9.06 -11.64 13.83
C PHE A 198 -8.48 -11.83 15.22
N LYS A 199 -7.16 -11.69 15.40
CA LYS A 199 -6.55 -11.80 16.74
C LYS A 199 -7.05 -10.69 17.67
N LYS A 200 -7.27 -9.48 17.15
CA LYS A 200 -7.94 -8.41 17.89
C LYS A 200 -9.37 -8.76 18.28
N LEU A 201 -10.15 -9.34 17.35
CA LEU A 201 -11.50 -9.81 17.65
C LEU A 201 -11.49 -10.83 18.79
N LYS A 202 -10.64 -11.88 18.70
CA LYS A 202 -10.55 -12.91 19.76
C LYS A 202 -10.13 -12.31 21.10
N PHE A 203 -9.19 -11.37 21.11
CA PHE A 203 -8.77 -10.69 22.33
C PHE A 203 -9.94 -9.96 23.00
N TYR A 204 -10.70 -9.17 22.24
CA TYR A 204 -11.86 -8.45 22.80
C TYR A 204 -13.04 -9.35 23.10
N TRP A 205 -13.20 -10.47 22.40
CA TRP A 205 -14.16 -11.52 22.75
C TRP A 205 -13.89 -12.07 24.16
N THR A 206 -12.64 -12.47 24.44
CA THR A 206 -12.23 -12.95 25.76
C THR A 206 -12.42 -11.86 26.83
N LEU A 207 -12.00 -10.62 26.56
CA LEU A 207 -12.20 -9.53 27.51
C LEU A 207 -13.68 -9.23 27.78
N SER A 208 -14.54 -9.30 26.76
CA SER A 208 -15.98 -9.13 26.94
C SER A 208 -16.60 -10.22 27.82
N LEU A 209 -16.13 -11.46 27.71
CA LEU A 209 -16.54 -12.57 28.59
C LEU A 209 -16.08 -12.37 30.05
N GLU A 210 -14.82 -11.95 30.23
CA GLU A 210 -14.19 -11.78 31.54
C GLU A 210 -14.70 -10.55 32.30
N ARG A 211 -14.66 -9.38 31.66
CA ARG A 211 -14.93 -8.08 32.30
C ARG A 211 -16.40 -7.67 32.24
N LYS A 212 -17.14 -8.19 31.25
CA LYS A 212 -18.55 -7.85 30.99
C LYS A 212 -18.78 -6.35 30.88
N ASP A 213 -17.79 -5.64 30.34
CA ASP A 213 -17.83 -4.19 30.22
C ASP A 213 -18.19 -3.76 28.78
N LYS A 214 -18.89 -2.63 28.70
CA LYS A 214 -19.38 -2.08 27.43
C LYS A 214 -18.25 -1.68 26.48
N GLN A 215 -17.09 -1.27 27.00
CA GLN A 215 -15.97 -0.83 26.17
C GLN A 215 -15.36 -2.00 25.41
N SER A 216 -15.12 -3.13 26.09
CA SER A 216 -14.64 -4.36 25.46
C SER A 216 -15.62 -4.85 24.38
N LEU A 217 -16.93 -4.78 24.66
CA LEU A 217 -17.96 -5.16 23.70
C LEU A 217 -18.04 -4.21 22.48
N CYS A 218 -17.84 -2.92 22.66
CA CYS A 218 -17.72 -1.95 21.57
C CYS A 218 -16.52 -2.25 20.66
N GLU A 219 -15.39 -2.65 21.23
CA GLU A 219 -14.23 -3.06 20.44
C GLU A 219 -14.49 -4.40 19.72
N PHE A 220 -15.11 -5.38 20.38
CA PHE A 220 -15.56 -6.62 19.73
C PHE A 220 -16.49 -6.34 18.53
N LEU A 221 -17.46 -5.44 18.69
CA LEU A 221 -18.32 -4.96 17.60
C LEU A 221 -17.49 -4.32 16.46
N PHE A 222 -16.50 -3.50 16.80
CA PHE A 222 -15.66 -2.85 15.81
C PHE A 222 -14.88 -3.86 14.95
N TYR A 223 -14.25 -4.87 15.56
CA TYR A 223 -13.46 -5.86 14.82
C TYR A 223 -14.34 -6.84 14.03
N SER A 224 -15.50 -7.24 14.56
CA SER A 224 -16.43 -8.11 13.84
C SER A 224 -16.98 -7.41 12.60
N ARG A 225 -17.33 -6.13 12.74
CA ARG A 225 -17.73 -5.27 11.64
C ARG A 225 -16.61 -5.05 10.62
N SER A 226 -15.37 -4.88 11.09
CA SER A 226 -14.20 -4.76 10.22
C SER A 226 -13.99 -6.00 9.37
N LEU A 227 -14.09 -7.20 9.96
CA LEU A 227 -14.01 -8.45 9.21
C LEU A 227 -15.13 -8.58 8.18
N TYR A 228 -16.39 -8.31 8.56
CA TYR A 228 -17.51 -8.28 7.63
C TYR A 228 -17.24 -7.38 6.42
N ILE A 229 -16.76 -6.15 6.66
CA ILE A 229 -16.53 -5.17 5.60
C ILE A 229 -15.36 -5.59 4.71
N VAL A 230 -14.27 -6.12 5.27
CA VAL A 230 -13.12 -6.56 4.46
C VAL A 230 -13.50 -7.78 3.61
N LEU A 231 -14.13 -8.79 4.22
CA LEU A 231 -14.54 -10.02 3.53
C LEU A 231 -15.54 -9.74 2.39
N SER A 232 -16.46 -8.79 2.58
CA SER A 232 -17.43 -8.38 1.56
C SER A 232 -16.84 -7.48 0.45
N SER A 233 -15.69 -6.85 0.69
CA SER A 233 -15.09 -5.90 -0.26
C SER A 233 -13.96 -6.48 -1.11
N MET A 234 -13.40 -7.65 -0.75
CA MET A 234 -12.13 -8.15 -1.29
C MET A 234 -12.25 -9.44 -2.12
N ASN A 235 -13.35 -9.59 -2.86
CA ASN A 235 -13.59 -10.74 -3.74
C ASN A 235 -12.59 -10.88 -4.90
N THR A 236 -11.78 -9.86 -5.19
CA THR A 236 -10.69 -9.95 -6.19
C THR A 236 -9.44 -10.63 -5.65
N ILE A 237 -9.42 -10.96 -4.36
CA ILE A 237 -8.29 -11.56 -3.65
C ILE A 237 -8.71 -12.82 -2.92
N LEU A 238 -9.84 -12.77 -2.23
CA LEU A 238 -10.35 -13.89 -1.46
C LEU A 238 -11.18 -14.81 -2.33
N ASP A 239 -11.26 -16.09 -1.96
CA ASP A 239 -12.27 -16.99 -2.51
C ASP A 239 -13.66 -16.37 -2.31
N LYS A 240 -14.34 -16.07 -3.41
CA LYS A 240 -15.57 -15.28 -3.41
C LYS A 240 -16.70 -15.99 -2.67
N ASN A 241 -16.80 -17.31 -2.78
CA ASN A 241 -17.92 -18.05 -2.21
C ASN A 241 -17.75 -18.13 -0.69
N LEU A 242 -16.58 -18.58 -0.24
CA LEU A 242 -16.22 -18.71 1.16
C LEU A 242 -16.18 -17.34 1.84
N SER A 243 -15.62 -16.30 1.20
CA SER A 243 -15.58 -14.95 1.79
C SER A 243 -16.97 -14.38 2.00
N ASN A 244 -17.92 -14.62 1.08
CA ASN A 244 -19.31 -14.19 1.23
C ASN A 244 -20.01 -14.92 2.37
N ILE A 245 -19.82 -16.23 2.49
CA ILE A 245 -20.38 -17.03 3.59
C ILE A 245 -19.87 -16.50 4.94
N LEU A 246 -18.55 -16.33 5.07
CA LEU A 246 -17.94 -15.80 6.28
C LEU A 246 -18.40 -14.37 6.58
N ALA A 247 -18.49 -13.51 5.56
CA ALA A 247 -18.97 -12.15 5.72
C ALA A 247 -20.40 -12.11 6.29
N LEU A 248 -21.31 -12.97 5.82
CA LEU A 248 -22.67 -13.05 6.35
C LEU A 248 -22.67 -13.47 7.83
N LYS A 249 -21.86 -14.46 8.21
CA LYS A 249 -21.72 -14.87 9.62
C LYS A 249 -21.24 -13.71 10.51
N PHE A 250 -20.24 -12.94 10.07
CA PHE A 250 -19.77 -11.76 10.81
C PHE A 250 -20.78 -10.60 10.81
N LYS A 251 -21.60 -10.46 9.78
CA LYS A 251 -22.70 -9.50 9.74
C LYS A 251 -23.74 -9.81 10.82
N ASP A 252 -24.09 -11.09 10.99
CA ASP A 252 -25.04 -11.53 12.01
C ASP A 252 -24.49 -11.28 13.43
N ILE A 253 -23.20 -11.54 13.65
CA ILE A 253 -22.52 -11.19 14.91
C ILE A 253 -22.58 -9.69 15.17
N THR A 254 -22.29 -8.87 14.14
CA THR A 254 -22.33 -7.41 14.24
C THR A 254 -23.71 -6.94 14.69
N LYS A 255 -24.78 -7.46 14.05
CA LYS A 255 -26.16 -7.10 14.36
C LYS A 255 -26.55 -7.51 15.79
N LYS A 256 -26.32 -8.77 16.17
CA LYS A 256 -26.63 -9.26 17.52
C LYS A 256 -25.89 -8.48 18.60
N THR A 257 -24.62 -8.15 18.36
CA THR A 257 -23.81 -7.35 19.30
C THR A 257 -24.38 -5.94 19.46
N GLN A 258 -24.85 -5.32 18.37
CA GLN A 258 -25.51 -4.01 18.41
C GLN A 258 -26.81 -4.05 19.21
N ASP A 259 -27.62 -5.08 19.01
CA ASP A 259 -28.89 -5.28 19.73
C ASP A 259 -28.63 -5.43 21.24
N ILE A 260 -27.62 -6.22 21.64
CA ILE A 260 -27.21 -6.39 23.04
C ILE A 260 -26.72 -5.05 23.64
N LEU A 261 -25.92 -4.29 22.91
CA LEU A 261 -25.41 -2.99 23.35
C LEU A 261 -26.51 -1.94 23.56
N ALA A 262 -27.66 -2.11 22.88
CA ALA A 262 -28.85 -1.27 23.01
C ALA A 262 -29.80 -1.75 24.11
N SER A 263 -29.70 -3.01 24.55
CA SER A 263 -30.55 -3.60 25.59
C SER A 263 -30.14 -3.19 27.02
N GLU A 264 -31.11 -3.09 27.92
CA GLU A 264 -30.87 -2.79 29.34
C GLU A 264 -30.36 -4.02 30.14
N ASN A 265 -30.71 -5.24 29.70
CA ASN A 265 -30.27 -6.53 30.31
C ASN A 265 -28.97 -7.09 29.70
N SER A 266 -28.11 -6.21 29.22
CA SER A 266 -26.95 -6.52 28.37
C SER A 266 -26.02 -7.64 28.87
N ASN A 267 -25.86 -7.85 30.18
CA ASN A 267 -24.85 -8.78 30.71
C ASN A 267 -25.21 -10.27 30.57
N GLN A 268 -26.49 -10.65 30.72
CA GLN A 268 -26.90 -12.06 30.57
C GLN A 268 -26.97 -12.44 29.09
N ASP A 269 -27.59 -11.58 28.27
CA ASP A 269 -27.68 -11.77 26.82
C ASP A 269 -26.29 -11.82 26.17
N LEU A 270 -25.36 -11.00 26.66
CA LEU A 270 -23.95 -11.03 26.23
C LEU A 270 -23.30 -12.38 26.48
N LEU A 271 -23.43 -12.95 27.68
CA LEU A 271 -22.79 -14.22 28.03
C LEU A 271 -23.35 -15.38 27.22
N LEU A 272 -24.68 -15.44 27.06
CA LEU A 272 -25.33 -16.45 26.24
C LEU A 272 -24.89 -16.34 24.78
N PHE A 273 -24.84 -15.13 24.24
CA PHE A 273 -24.41 -14.89 22.88
C PHE A 273 -22.94 -15.24 22.65
N LEU A 274 -22.03 -14.73 23.47
CA LEU A 274 -20.59 -14.94 23.27
C LEU A 274 -20.12 -16.37 23.58
N SER A 275 -20.90 -17.13 24.33
CA SER A 275 -20.63 -18.55 24.64
C SER A 275 -21.34 -19.52 23.68
N ASP A 276 -22.03 -19.01 22.65
CA ASP A 276 -22.70 -19.83 21.64
C ASP A 276 -21.65 -20.64 20.84
N GLU A 277 -21.85 -21.96 20.76
CA GLU A 277 -20.98 -22.88 20.01
C GLU A 277 -20.77 -22.41 18.56
N LYS A 278 -21.79 -21.78 17.95
CA LYS A 278 -21.70 -21.26 16.57
C LYS A 278 -20.65 -20.17 16.40
N ILE A 279 -20.41 -19.35 17.43
CA ILE A 279 -19.34 -18.33 17.39
C ILE A 279 -17.99 -19.02 17.49
N GLN A 280 -17.87 -20.00 18.38
CA GLN A 280 -16.65 -20.73 18.59
C GLN A 280 -16.25 -21.53 17.34
N ASP A 281 -17.21 -22.19 16.70
CA ASP A 281 -17.05 -22.88 15.42
C ASP A 281 -16.60 -21.93 14.32
N LEU A 282 -17.28 -20.77 14.17
CA LEU A 282 -16.85 -19.74 13.21
C LEU A 282 -15.41 -19.29 13.48
N PHE A 283 -15.02 -19.11 14.73
CA PHE A 283 -13.66 -18.66 15.05
C PHE A 283 -12.63 -19.74 14.76
N ASN A 284 -12.94 -21.00 14.97
CA ASN A 284 -12.07 -22.12 14.62
C ASN A 284 -11.93 -22.23 13.09
N ASP A 285 -13.06 -22.23 12.37
CA ASP A 285 -13.11 -22.18 10.90
C ASP A 285 -12.26 -21.02 10.36
N PHE A 286 -12.45 -19.83 10.92
CA PHE A 286 -11.78 -18.63 10.42
C PHE A 286 -10.28 -18.62 10.75
N ASP A 287 -9.84 -19.12 11.92
CA ASP A 287 -8.40 -19.25 12.23
C ASP A 287 -7.70 -20.20 11.24
N PHE A 288 -8.40 -21.23 10.78
CA PHE A 288 -7.92 -22.14 9.74
C PHE A 288 -7.84 -21.43 8.38
N PHE A 289 -8.94 -20.85 7.90
CA PHE A 289 -9.00 -20.27 6.55
C PHE A 289 -8.03 -19.10 6.33
N ILE A 290 -7.81 -18.24 7.32
CA ILE A 290 -6.90 -17.08 7.16
C ILE A 290 -5.42 -17.51 7.05
N LYS A 291 -5.08 -18.72 7.48
CA LYS A 291 -3.72 -19.27 7.37
C LYS A 291 -3.53 -20.04 6.08
N GLU A 292 -4.60 -20.66 5.58
CA GLU A 292 -4.63 -21.42 4.33
C GLU A 292 -4.40 -20.55 3.09
N ASN A 293 -3.54 -21.05 2.19
CA ASN A 293 -3.20 -20.34 0.96
C ASN A 293 -4.37 -20.30 -0.03
N SER A 294 -5.21 -21.35 -0.01
CA SER A 294 -6.38 -21.51 -0.90
C SER A 294 -7.47 -20.47 -0.65
N PHE A 295 -7.50 -19.83 0.52
CA PHE A 295 -8.45 -18.76 0.77
C PHE A 295 -8.15 -17.50 -0.06
N TYR A 296 -6.93 -17.35 -0.59
CA TYR A 296 -6.44 -16.16 -1.29
C TYR A 296 -6.19 -16.43 -2.77
N GLU A 297 -7.17 -17.02 -3.45
CA GLU A 297 -7.06 -17.48 -4.84
C GLU A 297 -7.48 -16.46 -5.91
N GLY A 298 -7.90 -15.26 -5.53
CA GLY A 298 -8.40 -14.25 -6.48
C GLY A 298 -7.35 -13.71 -7.47
N ASP A 299 -7.82 -13.30 -8.66
CA ASP A 299 -7.00 -12.88 -9.81
C ASP A 299 -6.03 -11.70 -9.54
N CYS A 300 -6.24 -10.95 -8.46
CA CYS A 300 -5.42 -9.79 -8.13
C CYS A 300 -4.35 -10.06 -7.06
N LYS A 301 -4.16 -11.31 -6.61
CA LYS A 301 -3.29 -11.65 -5.47
C LYS A 301 -1.83 -11.23 -5.65
N ASP A 302 -1.32 -11.27 -6.88
CA ASP A 302 0.06 -10.88 -7.22
C ASP A 302 0.25 -9.37 -7.44
N ARG A 303 -0.84 -8.58 -7.42
CA ARG A 303 -0.74 -7.12 -7.53
C ARG A 303 -0.20 -6.52 -6.23
N PHE A 304 0.26 -5.28 -6.28
CA PHE A 304 0.67 -4.57 -5.07
C PHE A 304 -0.51 -4.39 -4.11
N PHE A 305 -0.32 -4.71 -2.84
CA PHE A 305 -1.34 -4.50 -1.80
C PHE A 305 -1.81 -3.05 -1.74
N LYS A 306 -0.85 -2.12 -1.80
CA LYS A 306 -1.06 -0.66 -1.82
C LYS A 306 -1.97 -0.22 -2.95
N GLN A 307 -1.87 -0.88 -4.11
CA GLN A 307 -2.73 -0.60 -5.25
C GLN A 307 -4.19 -0.96 -4.97
N LEU A 308 -4.43 -2.17 -4.46
CA LEU A 308 -5.80 -2.64 -4.20
C LEU A 308 -6.47 -1.88 -3.07
N VAL A 309 -5.74 -1.64 -1.98
CA VAL A 309 -6.19 -0.79 -0.87
C VAL A 309 -6.57 0.60 -1.38
N ALA A 310 -5.75 1.21 -2.25
CA ALA A 310 -6.05 2.50 -2.83
C ALA A 310 -7.33 2.49 -3.70
N LEU A 311 -7.54 1.41 -4.48
CA LEU A 311 -8.73 1.23 -5.31
C LEU A 311 -9.99 1.07 -4.46
N GLU A 312 -9.95 0.24 -3.42
CA GLU A 312 -11.10 0.02 -2.54
C GLU A 312 -11.44 1.25 -1.71
N LEU A 313 -10.45 1.89 -1.08
CA LEU A 313 -10.66 3.13 -0.34
C LEU A 313 -11.25 4.23 -1.27
N ARG A 314 -10.79 4.28 -2.52
CA ARG A 314 -11.35 5.20 -3.51
C ARG A 314 -12.82 4.90 -3.81
N LYS A 315 -13.19 3.63 -4.02
CA LYS A 315 -14.58 3.22 -4.26
C LYS A 315 -15.46 3.65 -3.08
N LYS A 316 -15.04 3.36 -1.85
CA LYS A 316 -15.76 3.75 -0.61
C LYS A 316 -15.93 5.26 -0.50
N ILE A 317 -14.88 6.06 -0.76
CA ILE A 317 -14.97 7.53 -0.77
C ILE A 317 -16.00 8.03 -1.80
N ILE A 318 -16.02 7.44 -3.00
CA ILE A 318 -16.95 7.85 -4.07
C ILE A 318 -18.39 7.51 -3.69
N LEU A 319 -18.63 6.29 -3.22
CA LEU A 319 -19.95 5.82 -2.80
C LEU A 319 -20.49 6.65 -1.64
N PHE A 320 -19.69 6.80 -0.57
CA PHE A 320 -20.06 7.61 0.58
C PHE A 320 -20.40 9.06 0.20
N ARG A 321 -19.58 9.67 -0.67
CA ARG A 321 -19.88 11.01 -1.18
C ARG A 321 -21.18 11.06 -1.97
N LYS A 322 -21.48 10.05 -2.80
CA LYS A 322 -22.75 9.99 -3.54
C LYS A 322 -23.93 9.93 -2.57
N ASN A 323 -23.82 9.13 -1.50
CA ASN A 323 -24.86 9.01 -0.47
C ASN A 323 -25.11 10.35 0.24
N ILE A 324 -24.05 11.06 0.62
CA ILE A 324 -24.16 12.41 1.24
C ILE A 324 -24.90 13.42 0.35
N LEU A 325 -24.75 13.30 -0.97
CA LEU A 325 -25.31 14.25 -1.93
C LEU A 325 -26.75 13.91 -2.36
N LYS A 326 -27.19 12.65 -2.16
CA LYS A 326 -28.56 12.19 -2.42
C LYS A 326 -29.45 12.41 -1.18
N ASN A 327 -30.72 11.95 -1.24
CA ASN A 327 -31.62 11.92 -0.09
C ASN A 327 -30.91 11.29 1.11
N PHE A 328 -30.83 12.05 2.20
CA PHE A 328 -30.08 11.66 3.39
C PHE A 328 -30.87 10.63 4.18
N ASP A 329 -30.38 9.39 4.15
CA ASP A 329 -30.80 8.31 5.03
C ASP A 329 -29.70 8.13 6.09
N LEU A 330 -30.07 8.26 7.36
CA LEU A 330 -29.13 8.24 8.48
C LEU A 330 -28.44 6.88 8.61
N GLU A 331 -29.18 5.78 8.50
CA GLU A 331 -28.64 4.43 8.66
C GLU A 331 -27.67 4.09 7.52
N LEU A 332 -28.05 4.40 6.27
CA LEU A 332 -27.16 4.24 5.11
C LEU A 332 -25.93 5.14 5.22
N PHE A 333 -26.08 6.36 5.74
CA PHE A 333 -24.98 7.28 5.95
C PHE A 333 -24.00 6.76 7.02
N GLU A 334 -24.48 6.32 8.16
CA GLU A 334 -23.65 5.75 9.22
C GLU A 334 -22.91 4.52 8.72
N ASN A 335 -23.63 3.58 8.07
CA ASN A 335 -23.03 2.36 7.55
C ASN A 335 -21.89 2.62 6.56
N SER A 336 -22.13 3.52 5.60
CA SER A 336 -21.11 3.89 4.61
C SER A 336 -19.98 4.75 5.19
N PHE A 337 -20.22 5.50 6.26
CA PHE A 337 -19.17 6.17 7.01
C PHE A 337 -18.28 5.18 7.74
N PHE A 338 -18.83 4.18 8.43
CA PHE A 338 -18.05 3.17 9.14
C PHE A 338 -17.15 2.38 8.20
N GLU A 339 -17.66 1.99 7.02
CA GLU A 339 -16.82 1.36 5.99
C GLU A 339 -15.63 2.23 5.57
N LEU A 340 -15.84 3.52 5.40
CA LEU A 340 -14.78 4.46 5.08
C LEU A 340 -13.80 4.62 6.25
N ALA A 341 -14.31 4.73 7.48
CA ALA A 341 -13.52 4.95 8.68
C ALA A 341 -12.58 3.77 8.96
N ILE A 342 -13.06 2.54 8.85
CA ILE A 342 -12.25 1.32 9.05
C ILE A 342 -11.09 1.27 8.07
N PHE A 343 -11.33 1.53 6.78
CA PHE A 343 -10.23 1.56 5.80
C PHE A 343 -9.26 2.71 6.05
N LEU A 344 -9.75 3.87 6.46
CA LEU A 344 -8.89 4.99 6.79
C LEU A 344 -8.01 4.68 8.00
N GLU A 345 -8.55 4.05 9.04
CA GLU A 345 -7.81 3.71 10.27
C GLU A 345 -6.52 2.95 9.98
N TYR A 346 -6.57 1.94 9.11
CA TYR A 346 -5.40 1.12 8.80
C TYR A 346 -4.53 1.67 7.67
N PHE A 347 -5.11 2.39 6.69
CA PHE A 347 -4.42 2.66 5.43
C PHE A 347 -4.13 4.13 5.14
N TYR A 348 -4.56 5.07 5.99
CA TYR A 348 -4.33 6.49 5.73
C TYR A 348 -2.84 6.84 5.65
N ARG A 349 -2.02 6.29 6.56
CA ARG A 349 -0.56 6.48 6.59
C ARG A 349 0.13 5.71 5.49
N PHE A 350 -0.24 4.44 5.30
CA PHE A 350 0.33 3.54 4.30
C PHE A 350 0.30 4.14 2.89
N LEU A 351 -0.79 4.83 2.53
CA LEU A 351 -0.95 5.44 1.21
C LEU A 351 -0.15 6.75 1.01
N GLU A 352 0.37 7.33 2.09
CA GLU A 352 1.17 8.57 2.12
C GLU A 352 0.47 9.79 1.46
N ILE A 353 -0.86 9.82 1.45
CA ILE A 353 -1.64 10.92 0.86
C ILE A 353 -2.07 11.91 1.94
N LYS A 354 -1.51 13.13 1.91
CA LYS A 354 -1.83 14.23 2.84
C LYS A 354 -3.34 14.47 3.07
N ASN A 355 -4.16 14.34 2.03
CA ASN A 355 -5.61 14.54 2.15
C ASN A 355 -6.33 13.39 2.87
N LEU A 356 -5.80 12.16 2.82
CA LEU A 356 -6.31 11.03 3.61
C LEU A 356 -5.97 11.23 5.09
N ASN A 357 -4.74 11.64 5.41
CA ASN A 357 -4.36 11.98 6.79
C ASN A 357 -5.28 13.06 7.36
N LYS A 358 -5.55 14.11 6.59
CA LYS A 358 -6.51 15.15 7.00
C LYS A 358 -7.94 14.64 7.16
N LEU A 359 -8.35 13.64 6.37
CA LEU A 359 -9.69 13.06 6.46
C LEU A 359 -9.82 12.24 7.74
N TYR A 360 -8.85 11.37 8.01
CA TYR A 360 -8.80 10.55 9.20
C TYR A 360 -8.70 11.38 10.49
N GLU A 361 -7.67 12.23 10.62
CA GLU A 361 -7.42 13.00 11.85
C GLU A 361 -8.55 13.97 12.21
N LYS A 362 -9.33 14.47 11.24
CA LYS A 362 -10.41 15.43 11.50
C LYS A 362 -11.79 14.79 11.72
N TYR A 363 -12.02 13.64 11.10
CA TYR A 363 -13.36 13.07 10.93
C TYR A 363 -13.48 11.58 11.25
N CYS A 364 -12.41 10.84 11.52
CA CYS A 364 -12.51 9.39 11.80
C CYS A 364 -11.75 8.93 13.05
N LYS A 365 -10.76 9.70 13.52
CA LYS A 365 -9.94 9.36 14.68
C LYS A 365 -10.75 9.20 15.97
N ASP A 366 -11.59 10.19 16.26
CA ASP A 366 -12.44 10.18 17.43
C ASP A 366 -13.78 9.58 16.99
N ARG A 367 -14.04 8.30 17.30
CA ARG A 367 -15.26 7.57 16.93
C ARG A 367 -16.51 8.05 17.71
N ASP A 368 -16.59 9.35 17.98
CA ASP A 368 -17.63 9.98 18.79
C ASP A 368 -18.90 10.25 17.97
N LYS A 369 -20.07 10.11 18.59
CA LYS A 369 -21.39 10.39 17.98
C LYS A 369 -21.51 11.83 17.46
N ASN A 370 -20.77 12.76 18.06
CA ASN A 370 -20.71 14.16 17.62
C ASN A 370 -20.05 14.34 16.24
N ILE A 371 -19.43 13.30 15.68
CA ILE A 371 -18.77 13.41 14.37
C ILE A 371 -19.77 13.61 13.24
N PHE A 372 -20.97 13.04 13.34
CA PHE A 372 -22.00 13.16 12.32
C PHE A 372 -22.56 14.57 12.25
N SER A 373 -22.85 15.20 13.39
CA SER A 373 -23.28 16.60 13.42
C SER A 373 -22.20 17.52 12.86
N LYS A 374 -20.92 17.28 13.18
CA LYS A 374 -19.76 18.01 12.61
C LYS A 374 -19.65 17.84 11.09
N ILE A 375 -19.91 16.64 10.56
CA ILE A 375 -19.91 16.37 9.12
C ILE A 375 -21.07 17.10 8.44
N ILE A 376 -22.27 17.04 9.00
CA ILE A 376 -23.47 17.73 8.48
C ILE A 376 -23.24 19.24 8.46
N ASN A 377 -22.78 19.83 9.57
CA ASN A 377 -22.51 21.27 9.68
C ASN A 377 -21.40 21.76 8.74
N ASN A 378 -20.46 20.88 8.37
CA ASN A 378 -19.36 21.20 7.45
C ASN A 378 -19.44 20.46 6.12
N LYS A 379 -20.65 20.05 5.68
CA LYS A 379 -20.89 19.18 4.51
C LYS A 379 -20.11 19.59 3.27
N ASN A 380 -20.10 20.89 2.94
CA ASN A 380 -19.38 21.42 1.78
C ASN A 380 -17.85 21.25 1.87
N LYS A 381 -17.26 21.57 3.04
CA LYS A 381 -15.81 21.42 3.26
C LYS A 381 -15.41 19.94 3.24
N PHE A 382 -16.22 19.09 3.85
CA PHE A 382 -16.02 17.65 3.89
C PHE A 382 -16.11 17.02 2.49
N CYS A 383 -17.14 17.33 1.71
CA CYS A 383 -17.29 16.87 0.32
C CYS A 383 -16.14 17.33 -0.59
N LYS A 384 -15.62 18.55 -0.38
CA LYS A 384 -14.42 19.04 -1.08
C LYS A 384 -13.18 18.22 -0.72
N LEU A 385 -13.01 17.84 0.55
CA LEU A 385 -11.91 16.99 1.00
C LEU A 385 -12.02 15.59 0.39
N LEU A 386 -13.20 14.95 0.44
CA LEU A 386 -13.48 13.65 -0.21
C LEU A 386 -13.16 13.69 -1.71
N LYS A 387 -13.53 14.78 -2.42
CA LYS A 387 -13.17 14.98 -3.85
C LYS A 387 -11.66 14.90 -4.07
N LYS A 388 -10.90 15.63 -3.25
CA LYS A 388 -9.45 15.73 -3.36
C LYS A 388 -8.80 14.40 -3.02
N SER A 389 -9.20 13.75 -1.93
CA SER A 389 -8.73 12.42 -1.53
C SER A 389 -8.94 11.38 -2.64
N SER A 390 -10.16 11.30 -3.20
CA SER A 390 -10.45 10.40 -4.32
C SER A 390 -9.64 10.73 -5.59
N LYS A 391 -9.38 12.01 -5.88
CA LYS A 391 -8.54 12.39 -7.02
C LYS A 391 -7.09 11.92 -6.82
N ASN A 392 -6.51 12.13 -5.64
CA ASN A 392 -5.14 11.74 -5.32
C ASN A 392 -4.94 10.22 -5.39
N LEU A 393 -5.95 9.42 -5.04
CA LEU A 393 -5.90 7.96 -5.18
C LEU A 393 -5.85 7.47 -6.65
N LYS A 394 -6.04 8.33 -7.67
CA LYS A 394 -5.95 7.90 -9.08
C LYS A 394 -4.54 7.47 -9.49
N ILE A 395 -3.52 7.89 -8.75
CA ILE A 395 -2.12 7.58 -9.08
C ILE A 395 -1.82 6.08 -9.07
N TYR A 396 -2.61 5.31 -8.31
CA TYR A 396 -2.51 3.85 -8.18
C TYR A 396 -3.38 3.08 -9.19
N LYS A 397 -4.02 3.73 -10.17
CA LYS A 397 -4.82 3.04 -11.21
C LYS A 397 -3.97 2.31 -12.27
N GLY A 398 -2.64 2.41 -12.17
CA GLY A 398 -1.70 1.91 -13.16
C GLY A 398 -1.50 0.41 -13.08
#